data_AF-A0A2E0NBP6-F1
#
_entry.id   AF-A0A2E0NBP6-F1
#
_cell.length_a   1.000
_cell.length_b   1.000
_cell.length_c   1.000
_cell.angle_alpha   90.00
_cell.angle_beta   90.00
_cell.angle_gamma   90.00
#
_symmetry.space_group_name_H-M   'P 1'
#
loop_
_entity.id
_entity.type
_entity.pdbx_description
1 polymer ?
#
loop_
_entity_poly.entity_id
_entity_poly.type
_entity_poly.pdbx_seq_one_letter_code
_entity_poly.pdbx_strand_id
1 'polypeptide(L)'
;MIIITENEINPEFENEMTPEERLVATQNFLKLLPFILGFGWIVLIPIIYIFVAPILSDDELIKIGVTISVAIFSMIVDIVFVKIMTKNVKIMAQQLEDTSIEPFTK
;
A
#
# COMPACT_ATOMS: atom_id res chain seq x y z
N MET A 1 -29.30 26.11 42.14
CA MET A 1 -27.89 25.78 42.46
C MET A 1 -27.89 24.30 42.81
N ILE A 2 -27.43 23.34 42.00
CA ILE A 2 -26.53 23.31 40.85
C ILE A 2 -27.19 22.48 39.73
N ILE A 3 -26.99 22.90 38.48
CA ILE A 3 -27.34 22.19 37.25
C ILE A 3 -26.11 21.35 36.84
N ILE A 4 -26.28 20.06 36.54
CA ILE A 4 -25.33 19.21 35.79
C ILE A 4 -26.20 18.25 34.95
N THR A 5 -26.79 18.69 33.82
CA THR A 5 -26.31 18.53 32.43
C THR A 5 -25.51 17.24 32.17
N GLU A 6 -26.18 16.32 31.47
CA GLU A 6 -25.65 15.50 30.37
C GLU A 6 -24.21 15.04 30.48
N ASN A 7 -24.01 13.84 31.03
CA ASN A 7 -22.87 13.02 30.67
C ASN A 7 -23.26 12.23 29.41
N GLU A 8 -23.35 12.94 28.28
CA GLU A 8 -23.22 12.31 26.97
C GLU A 8 -21.82 11.73 26.90
N ILE A 9 -21.73 10.41 27.08
CA ILE A 9 -20.55 9.65 26.71
C ILE A 9 -20.51 9.71 25.18
N ASN A 10 -19.89 10.75 24.64
CA ASN A 10 -19.58 10.84 23.22
C ASN A 10 -18.58 9.71 22.88
N PRO A 11 -18.96 8.66 22.13
CA PRO A 11 -18.05 7.61 21.73
C PRO A 11 -17.29 7.96 20.44
N GLU A 12 -17.41 9.18 19.93
CA GLU A 12 -16.76 9.63 18.68
C GLU A 12 -15.43 10.35 18.98
N PHE A 13 -14.50 9.63 19.59
CA PHE A 13 -13.10 9.79 19.20
C PHE A 13 -12.79 8.75 18.13
N GLU A 14 -13.55 8.77 17.04
CA GLU A 14 -13.14 8.08 15.83
C GLU A 14 -11.85 8.74 15.36
N ASN A 15 -10.82 7.92 15.27
CA ASN A 15 -9.47 8.22 14.83
C ASN A 15 -9.49 8.52 13.31
N GLU A 16 -10.24 9.54 12.92
CA GLU A 16 -10.37 9.95 11.53
C GLU A 16 -9.15 10.81 11.17
N MET A 17 -8.10 10.14 10.66
CA MET A 17 -7.01 10.84 10.00
C MET A 17 -7.59 11.81 8.96
N THR A 18 -7.18 13.08 9.05
CA THR A 18 -7.57 14.10 8.08
C THR A 18 -7.11 13.71 6.68
N PRO A 19 -7.81 14.14 5.62
CA PRO A 19 -7.41 13.84 4.24
C PRO A 19 -5.94 14.21 3.92
N GLU A 20 -5.43 15.29 4.54
CA GLU A 20 -4.04 15.72 4.43
C GLU A 20 -3.06 14.76 5.10
N GLU A 21 -3.36 14.31 6.32
CA GLU A 21 -2.57 13.28 7.02
C GLU A 21 -2.53 11.96 6.24
N ARG A 22 -3.66 11.57 5.63
CA ARG A 22 -3.72 10.40 4.74
C ARG A 22 -2.84 10.56 3.50
N LEU A 23 -2.82 11.75 2.90
CA LEU A 23 -1.96 12.03 1.75
C LEU A 23 -0.48 11.90 2.14
N VAL A 24 -0.07 12.52 3.25
CA VAL A 24 1.32 12.48 3.74
C VAL A 24 1.73 11.06 4.10
N ALA A 25 0.87 10.31 4.79
CA ALA A 25 1.12 8.91 5.13
C ALA A 25 1.29 8.05 3.86
N THR A 26 0.43 8.23 2.86
CA THR A 26 0.50 7.46 1.60
C THR A 26 1.73 7.83 0.77
N GLN A 27 2.13 9.11 0.75
CA GLN A 27 3.37 9.56 0.10
C GLN A 27 4.62 8.98 0.79
N ASN A 28 4.64 8.94 2.12
CA ASN A 28 5.74 8.32 2.86
C ASN A 28 5.78 6.80 2.66
N PHE A 29 4.63 6.14 2.60
CA PHE A 29 4.55 4.73 2.24
C PHE A 29 5.11 4.47 0.84
N LEU A 30 4.75 5.28 -0.17
CA LEU A 30 5.29 5.17 -1.53
C LEU A 30 6.82 5.28 -1.58
N LYS A 31 7.44 6.09 -0.71
CA LYS A 31 8.91 6.19 -0.60
C LYS A 31 9.54 4.92 -0.03
N LEU A 32 8.86 4.25 0.89
CA LEU A 32 9.32 2.99 1.51
C LEU A 32 9.01 1.75 0.66
N LEU A 33 8.01 1.85 -0.21
CA LEU A 33 7.56 0.79 -1.10
C LEU A 33 8.68 0.04 -1.85
N PRO A 34 9.66 0.70 -2.50
CA PRO A 34 10.76 -0.02 -3.17
C PRO A 34 11.60 -0.87 -2.20
N PHE A 35 11.78 -0.43 -0.97
CA PHE A 35 12.50 -1.21 0.05
C PHE A 35 11.69 -2.43 0.48
N ILE A 36 10.39 -2.26 0.73
CA ILE A 36 9.48 -3.36 1.11
C ILE A 36 9.40 -4.40 -0.01
N LEU A 37 9.26 -3.95 -1.27
CA LEU A 37 9.22 -4.84 -2.43
C LEU A 37 10.55 -5.57 -2.63
N GLY A 38 11.68 -4.86 -2.52
CA GLY A 38 13.01 -5.47 -2.61
C GLY A 38 13.26 -6.51 -1.53
N PHE A 39 12.86 -6.24 -0.29
CA PHE A 39 12.94 -7.21 0.80
C PHE A 39 11.99 -8.40 0.58
N GLY A 40 10.77 -8.12 0.11
CA GLY A 40 9.79 -9.13 -0.25
C GLY A 40 10.35 -10.12 -1.27
N TRP A 41 11.09 -9.64 -2.27
CA TRP A 41 11.76 -10.48 -3.27
C TRP A 41 12.81 -11.42 -2.69
N ILE A 42 13.65 -10.93 -1.77
CA ILE A 42 14.69 -11.72 -1.10
C ILE A 42 14.07 -12.90 -0.35
N VAL A 43 12.88 -12.71 0.23
CA VAL A 43 12.15 -13.75 0.97
C VAL A 43 11.34 -14.64 0.01
N LEU A 44 10.71 -14.06 -1.00
CA LEU A 44 9.81 -14.75 -1.92
C LEU A 44 10.54 -15.78 -2.79
N ILE A 45 11.72 -15.44 -3.33
CA ILE A 45 12.47 -16.34 -4.23
C ILE A 45 12.84 -17.66 -3.55
N PRO A 46 13.46 -17.69 -2.35
CA PRO A 46 13.73 -18.92 -1.62
C PRO A 46 12.46 -19.72 -1.31
N ILE A 47 11.38 -19.04 -0.94
CA ILE A 47 10.10 -19.72 -0.65
C ILE A 47 9.58 -20.44 -1.89
N ILE A 48 9.59 -19.77 -3.04
CA ILE A 48 9.17 -20.39 -4.31
C ILE A 48 10.06 -21.58 -4.63
N TYR A 49 11.38 -21.43 -4.55
CA TYR A 49 12.30 -22.49 -4.92
C TYR A 49 12.23 -23.70 -3.99
N ILE A 50 12.08 -23.50 -2.68
CA ILE A 50 12.08 -24.59 -1.68
C ILE A 50 10.70 -25.26 -1.55
N PHE A 51 9.60 -24.49 -1.66
CA PHE A 51 8.27 -25.01 -1.35
C PHE A 51 7.36 -25.15 -2.56
N VAL A 52 7.47 -24.29 -3.57
CA VAL A 52 6.54 -24.28 -4.72
C VAL A 52 7.11 -25.08 -5.89
N ALA A 53 8.36 -24.82 -6.25
CA ALA A 53 9.01 -25.44 -7.39
C ALA A 53 9.05 -26.99 -7.30
N PRO A 54 9.30 -27.63 -6.13
CA PRO A 54 9.30 -29.08 -6.01
C PRO A 54 7.92 -29.74 -6.18
N ILE A 55 6.83 -28.99 -6.02
CA ILE A 55 5.47 -29.50 -6.28
C ILE A 55 5.26 -29.75 -7.78
N LEU A 56 5.97 -29.00 -8.64
CA LEU A 56 5.81 -29.08 -10.09
C LEU A 56 6.74 -30.11 -10.73
N SER A 57 7.96 -30.26 -10.21
CA SER A 57 8.93 -31.25 -10.69
C SER A 57 10.07 -31.42 -9.72
N ASP A 58 10.70 -32.60 -9.71
CA ASP A 58 11.95 -32.86 -9.00
C ASP A 58 13.20 -32.42 -9.77
N ASP A 59 13.07 -32.20 -11.08
CA ASP A 59 14.16 -31.75 -11.96
C ASP A 59 14.61 -30.33 -11.60
N GLU A 60 15.91 -30.18 -11.40
CA GLU A 60 16.51 -28.93 -10.94
C GLU A 60 16.43 -27.80 -11.97
N LEU A 61 16.52 -28.10 -13.27
CA LEU A 61 16.33 -27.12 -14.34
C LEU A 61 14.89 -26.63 -14.39
N ILE A 62 13.92 -27.54 -14.19
CA ILE A 62 12.51 -27.16 -14.14
C ILE A 62 12.23 -26.30 -12.91
N LYS A 63 12.79 -26.63 -11.74
CA LYS A 63 12.64 -25.82 -10.52
C LYS A 63 13.16 -24.39 -10.70
N ILE A 64 14.34 -24.25 -11.32
CA ILE A 64 14.92 -22.95 -11.65
C ILE A 64 14.02 -22.21 -12.65
N GLY A 65 13.56 -22.88 -13.71
CA GLY A 65 12.67 -22.29 -14.73
C GLY A 65 11.36 -21.77 -14.15
N VAL A 66 10.73 -22.51 -13.24
CA VAL A 66 9.53 -22.09 -12.50
C VAL A 66 9.83 -20.86 -11.66
N THR A 67 10.91 -20.91 -10.87
CA THR A 67 11.28 -19.81 -9.97
C THR A 67 11.52 -18.52 -10.73
N ILE A 68 12.24 -18.58 -11.86
CA ILE A 68 12.48 -17.43 -12.74
C ILE A 68 11.16 -16.91 -13.31
N SER A 69 10.28 -17.80 -13.77
CA SER A 69 8.99 -17.42 -14.35
C SER A 69 8.10 -16.69 -13.33
N VAL A 70 8.05 -17.18 -12.09
CA VAL A 70 7.30 -16.50 -11.00
C VAL A 70 7.96 -15.18 -10.63
N ALA A 71 9.29 -15.11 -10.57
CA ALA A 71 10.00 -13.86 -10.31
C ALA A 71 9.67 -12.79 -11.37
N ILE A 72 9.73 -13.13 -12.66
CA ILE A 72 9.37 -12.19 -13.75
C ILE A 72 7.92 -11.74 -13.61
N PHE A 73 6.99 -12.66 -13.34
CA PHE A 73 5.59 -12.30 -13.13
C PHE A 73 5.41 -11.35 -11.95
N SER A 74 6.02 -11.65 -10.81
CA SER A 74 6.01 -10.78 -9.62
C SER A 74 6.54 -9.39 -9.95
N MET A 75 7.59 -9.29 -10.77
CA MET A 75 8.21 -8.01 -11.15
C MET A 75 7.23 -7.12 -11.90
N ILE A 76 6.47 -7.71 -12.83
CA ILE A 76 5.46 -7.00 -13.60
C ILE A 76 4.35 -6.51 -12.66
N VAL A 77 3.88 -7.36 -11.75
CA VAL A 77 2.86 -7.00 -10.75
C VAL A 77 3.33 -5.82 -9.89
N ASP A 78 4.58 -5.86 -9.41
CA ASP A 78 5.15 -4.80 -8.58
C ASP A 78 5.20 -3.46 -9.33
N ILE A 79 5.66 -3.46 -10.60
CA ILE A 79 5.71 -2.25 -11.43
C ILE A 79 4.31 -1.66 -11.64
N VAL A 80 3.33 -2.51 -11.94
CA VAL A 80 1.94 -2.07 -12.13
C VAL A 80 1.36 -1.52 -10.83
N PHE A 81 1.62 -2.19 -9.71
CA PHE A 81 1.17 -1.77 -8.39
C PHE A 81 1.74 -0.40 -8.00
N VAL A 82 3.06 -0.19 -8.13
CA VAL A 82 3.72 1.10 -7.88
C VAL A 82 3.08 2.20 -8.74
N LYS A 83 2.83 1.91 -10.02
CA LYS A 83 2.25 2.86 -10.96
C LYS A 83 0.82 3.27 -10.56
N ILE A 84 0.01 2.31 -10.11
CA ILE A 84 -1.35 2.58 -9.62
C ILE A 84 -1.30 3.41 -8.33
N MET A 85 -0.49 3.01 -7.36
CA MET A 85 -0.38 3.73 -6.09
C MET A 85 0.10 5.17 -6.28
N THR A 86 1.06 5.38 -7.19
CA THR A 86 1.55 6.72 -7.55
C THR A 86 0.45 7.57 -8.18
N LYS A 87 -0.39 6.98 -9.06
CA LYS A 87 -1.54 7.69 -9.64
C LYS A 87 -2.58 8.07 -8.58
N ASN A 88 -2.88 7.15 -7.66
CA ASN A 88 -3.86 7.38 -6.60
C ASN A 88 -3.43 8.55 -5.70
N VAL A 89 -2.14 8.62 -5.33
CA VAL A 89 -1.62 9.73 -4.54
C VAL A 89 -1.70 11.07 -5.27
N LYS A 90 -1.49 11.09 -6.59
CA LYS A 90 -1.68 12.31 -7.39
C LYS A 90 -3.13 12.77 -7.39
N ILE A 91 -4.08 11.84 -7.53
CA ILE A 91 -5.51 12.13 -7.49
C ILE A 91 -5.90 12.69 -6.11
N MET A 92 -5.44 12.06 -5.02
CA MET A 92 -5.69 12.54 -3.66
C MET A 92 -5.14 13.95 -3.44
N ALA A 93 -3.93 14.24 -3.92
CA ALA A 93 -3.34 15.57 -3.83
C ALA A 93 -4.18 16.62 -4.60
N GLN A 94 -4.61 16.28 -5.81
CA GLN A 94 -5.41 17.18 -6.64
C GLN A 94 -6.80 17.45 -6.02
N GLN A 95 -7.45 16.43 -5.46
CA GLN A 95 -8.74 16.60 -4.77
C GLN A 95 -8.64 17.54 -3.56
N LEU A 96 -7.52 17.51 -2.84
CA LEU A 96 -7.28 18.41 -1.71
C LEU A 96 -7.03 19.85 -2.17
N GLU A 97 -6.28 20.02 -3.26
CA GLU A 97 -6.06 21.33 -3.86
C GLU A 97 -7.38 21.95 -4.34
N ASP A 98 -8.20 21.21 -5.10
CA ASP A 98 -9.50 21.66 -5.60
C ASP A 98 -10.47 22.02 -4.45
N THR A 99 -10.51 21.20 -3.39
CA THR A 99 -11.34 21.45 -2.20
C THR A 99 -10.88 22.68 -1.40
N SER A 100 -9.57 22.96 -1.38
CA SER A 100 -9.02 24.12 -0.66
C SER A 100 -9.31 25.47 -1.33
N ILE A 101 -9.59 25.48 -2.65
CA ILE A 101 -9.84 26.70 -3.43
C ILE A 101 -11.34 27.06 -3.50
N GLU A 102 -12.25 26.09 -3.46
CA GLU A 102 -13.71 26.33 -3.39
C GLU A 102 -14.20 27.27 -2.28
N PRO A 103 -13.66 27.30 -1.04
CA PRO A 103 -14.15 28.19 0.02
C PRO A 103 -13.92 29.69 -0.24
N PHE A 104 -13.10 30.08 -1.22
CA PHE A 104 -12.80 31.49 -1.51
C PHE A 104 -13.61 32.09 -2.68
N THR A 105 -14.54 31.33 -3.27
CA THR A 105 -15.24 31.73 -4.50
C THR A 105 -16.76 31.92 -4.34
N LYS A 106 -17.28 31.94 -3.11
CA LYS A 106 -18.69 32.25 -2.79
C LYS A 106 -18.84 33.51 -1.97
#